data_AF-W2TQB8-F1
#
_entry.id   AF-W2TQB8-F1
#
_cell.length_a   1.000
_cell.length_b   1.000
_cell.length_c   1.000
_cell.angle_alpha   90.00
_cell.angle_beta   90.00
_cell.angle_gamma   90.00
#
_symmetry.space_group_name_H-M   'P 1'
#
loop_
_entity.id
_entity.type
_entity.pdbx_description
1 polymer ?
#
loop_
_entity_poly.entity_id
_entity_poly.type
_entity_poly.pdbx_seq_one_letter_code
_entity_poly.pdbx_strand_id
1 'polypeptide(L)'
;MVSATDDDVDDLVEYALLGDDKASSTFKLHPRHGTLSVVGPLETYVGSTVNFAVRATDQANPPHHGTAQVSVAILPENTPVPRFSNSHYLFVVAEDCAVGTVIGTLQQTEDVPDVRFSVFEAPPDIPVTVDRSTGKLIVRQPLDKEKKEVWRFAVRADATGEAHTMTTVTLRL
;
A
#
# COMPACT_ATOMS: atom_id res chain seq x y z
N MET A 1 -6.78 6.46 -1.70
CA MET A 1 -6.24 7.49 -2.60
C MET A 1 -5.37 6.79 -3.62
N VAL A 2 -5.39 7.24 -4.87
CA VAL A 2 -4.49 6.76 -5.93
C VAL A 2 -3.54 7.90 -6.28
N SER A 3 -2.30 7.59 -6.60
CA SER A 3 -1.28 8.55 -7.02
C SER A 3 -0.50 8.01 -8.21
N ALA A 4 -0.06 8.89 -9.08
CA ALA A 4 0.87 8.62 -10.16
C ALA A 4 2.05 9.60 -10.07
N THR A 5 3.19 9.22 -10.64
CA THR A 5 4.38 10.06 -10.76
C THR A 5 4.71 10.17 -12.24
N ASP A 6 4.99 11.39 -12.67
CA ASP A 6 5.50 11.71 -14.00
C ASP A 6 6.83 12.44 -13.81
N ASP A 7 7.84 12.08 -14.59
CA ASP A 7 9.21 12.62 -14.46
C ASP A 7 9.40 13.92 -15.27
N ASP A 8 8.40 14.28 -16.09
CA ASP A 8 8.38 15.49 -16.88
C ASP A 8 8.09 16.75 -16.02
N VAL A 9 8.60 17.91 -16.46
CA VAL A 9 8.51 19.18 -15.72
C VAL A 9 7.13 19.81 -15.95
N ASP A 10 6.38 20.04 -14.86
CA ASP A 10 5.03 20.62 -14.80
C ASP A 10 3.86 19.70 -15.21
N ASP A 11 3.86 18.43 -14.81
CA ASP A 11 2.75 17.53 -15.16
C ASP A 11 1.56 17.52 -14.21
N LEU A 12 0.50 18.21 -14.66
CA LEU A 12 -0.84 18.04 -14.15
C LEU A 12 -1.38 16.67 -14.59
N VAL A 13 -1.34 15.69 -13.70
CA VAL A 13 -1.94 14.37 -13.96
C VAL A 13 -3.45 14.39 -13.73
N GLU A 14 -4.22 13.99 -14.74
CA GLU A 14 -5.66 13.77 -14.63
C GLU A 14 -6.01 12.29 -14.41
N TYR A 15 -6.84 12.04 -13.41
CA TYR A 15 -7.29 10.72 -13.00
C TYR A 15 -8.73 10.42 -13.47
N ALA A 16 -8.93 9.25 -14.06
CA ALA A 16 -10.24 8.75 -14.46
C ALA A 16 -10.49 7.35 -13.91
N LEU A 17 -11.71 7.13 -13.40
CA LEU A 17 -12.20 5.79 -13.06
C LEU A 17 -12.67 5.10 -14.35
N LEU A 18 -12.14 3.90 -14.59
CA LEU A 18 -12.49 3.02 -15.69
C LEU A 18 -13.11 1.74 -15.10
N GLY A 19 -14.43 1.71 -15.01
CA GLY A 19 -15.16 0.59 -14.41
C GLY A 19 -16.53 0.41 -15.03
N ASP A 20 -17.22 -0.63 -14.60
CA ASP A 20 -18.61 -0.89 -14.98
C ASP A 20 -19.59 0.09 -14.27
N ASP A 21 -20.88 -0.07 -14.56
CA ASP A 21 -21.93 0.74 -13.93
C ASP A 21 -21.94 0.58 -12.40
N LYS A 22 -21.56 -0.61 -11.88
CA LYS A 22 -21.43 -0.87 -10.44
C LYS A 22 -20.33 0.01 -9.84
N ALA A 23 -19.13 0.01 -10.41
CA ALA A 23 -18.02 0.83 -9.93
C ALA A 23 -18.36 2.33 -10.02
N SER A 24 -18.93 2.77 -11.15
CA SER A 24 -19.24 4.18 -11.41
C SER A 24 -20.41 4.74 -10.57
N SER A 25 -21.35 3.88 -10.16
CA SER A 25 -22.45 4.25 -9.26
C SER A 25 -22.05 4.18 -7.77
N THR A 26 -21.01 3.41 -7.43
CA THR A 26 -20.57 3.22 -6.04
C THR A 26 -19.45 4.20 -5.66
N PHE A 27 -18.53 4.47 -6.58
CA PHE A 27 -17.32 5.26 -6.33
C PHE A 27 -17.17 6.44 -7.29
N LYS A 28 -16.54 7.49 -6.78
CA LYS A 28 -16.10 8.64 -7.58
C LYS A 28 -14.63 8.92 -7.31
N LEU A 29 -13.88 9.19 -8.37
CA LEU A 29 -12.47 9.57 -8.29
C LEU A 29 -12.31 11.06 -8.58
N HIS A 30 -11.60 11.77 -7.71
CA HIS A 30 -11.31 13.19 -7.93
C HIS A 30 -10.24 13.34 -9.02
N PRO A 31 -10.53 14.06 -10.12
CA PRO A 31 -9.70 14.03 -11.32
C PRO A 31 -8.32 14.64 -11.15
N ARG A 32 -8.08 15.48 -10.13
CA ARG A 32 -6.75 16.06 -9.88
C ARG A 32 -6.03 15.55 -8.64
N HIS A 33 -6.78 14.95 -7.70
CA HIS A 33 -6.24 14.61 -6.38
C HIS A 33 -6.18 13.09 -6.18
N GLY A 34 -6.69 12.29 -7.13
CA GLY A 34 -6.77 10.83 -7.01
C GLY A 34 -7.54 10.34 -5.78
N THR A 35 -8.36 11.21 -5.16
CA THR A 35 -9.16 10.84 -3.99
C THR A 35 -10.35 10.02 -4.45
N LEU A 36 -10.40 8.76 -4.01
CA LEU A 36 -11.53 7.85 -4.23
C LEU A 36 -12.53 8.04 -3.09
N SER A 37 -13.78 8.32 -3.42
CA SER A 37 -14.87 8.54 -2.47
C SER A 37 -16.06 7.66 -2.80
N VAL A 38 -16.80 7.27 -1.77
CA VAL A 38 -18.06 6.54 -1.90
C VAL A 38 -19.18 7.54 -2.20
N VAL A 39 -20.02 7.25 -3.19
CA VAL A 39 -21.15 8.14 -3.59
C VAL A 39 -22.51 7.45 -3.56
N GLY A 40 -22.54 6.12 -3.40
CA GLY A 40 -23.76 5.32 -3.30
C GLY A 40 -23.84 4.54 -1.99
N PRO A 41 -25.02 3.98 -1.66
CA PRO A 41 -25.19 3.07 -0.53
C PRO A 41 -24.30 1.83 -0.67
N LEU A 42 -23.64 1.43 0.42
CA LEU A 42 -22.76 0.25 0.45
C LEU A 42 -23.47 -1.00 0.99
N GLU A 43 -24.65 -0.85 1.57
CA GLU A 43 -25.39 -1.88 2.31
C GLU A 43 -25.70 -3.11 1.44
N THR A 44 -26.00 -2.90 0.16
CA THR A 44 -26.29 -3.96 -0.82
C THR A 44 -25.03 -4.65 -1.34
N TYR A 45 -23.85 -4.11 -1.06
CA TYR A 45 -22.57 -4.59 -1.55
C TYR A 45 -21.68 -5.20 -0.46
N VAL A 46 -22.15 -5.26 0.79
CA VAL A 46 -21.45 -5.90 1.92
C VAL A 46 -21.10 -7.35 1.58
N GLY A 47 -19.85 -7.73 1.80
CA GLY A 47 -19.29 -9.03 1.46
C GLY A 47 -18.87 -9.17 -0.01
N SER A 48 -18.97 -8.11 -0.82
CA SER A 48 -18.52 -8.12 -2.21
C SER A 48 -17.23 -7.33 -2.42
N THR A 49 -16.49 -7.71 -3.45
CA THR A 49 -15.36 -6.93 -3.97
C THR A 49 -15.77 -6.23 -5.26
N VAL A 50 -15.46 -4.95 -5.37
CA VAL A 50 -15.65 -4.16 -6.59
C VAL A 50 -14.28 -3.91 -7.22
N ASN A 51 -14.11 -4.35 -8.47
CA ASN A 51 -12.87 -4.21 -9.21
C ASN A 51 -13.07 -3.20 -10.34
N PHE A 52 -12.15 -2.26 -10.48
CA PHE A 52 -12.12 -1.30 -11.59
C PHE A 52 -10.68 -0.86 -11.84
N ALA A 53 -10.45 -0.24 -12.98
CA ALA A 53 -9.17 0.37 -13.31
C ALA A 53 -9.20 1.88 -13.06
N VAL A 54 -8.04 2.46 -12.78
CA VAL A 54 -7.83 3.91 -12.75
C VAL A 54 -6.78 4.26 -13.78
N ARG A 55 -7.06 5.26 -14.60
CA ARG A 55 -6.11 5.82 -15.55
C ARG A 55 -5.62 7.17 -15.06
N ALA A 56 -4.30 7.34 -15.05
CA ALA A 56 -3.61 8.62 -14.90
C ALA A 56 -3.13 9.05 -16.28
N THR A 57 -3.45 10.27 -16.70
CA THR A 57 -3.08 10.82 -18.02
C THR A 57 -2.32 12.13 -17.80
N ASP A 58 -1.19 12.28 -18.48
CA ASP A 58 -0.41 13.53 -18.48
C ASP A 58 -1.07 14.60 -19.38
N GLN A 59 -0.44 15.77 -19.49
CA GLN A 59 -0.87 16.82 -20.43
C GLN A 59 0.07 16.99 -21.63
N ALA A 60 0.87 15.98 -21.92
CA ALA A 60 1.75 15.98 -23.08
C ALA A 60 0.96 16.00 -24.40
N ASN A 61 1.64 16.33 -25.49
CA ASN A 61 1.07 16.28 -26.84
C ASN A 61 1.97 15.44 -27.77
N PRO A 62 1.60 14.19 -28.08
CA PRO A 62 0.39 13.47 -27.65
C PRO A 62 0.43 13.06 -26.16
N PRO A 63 -0.73 12.84 -25.51
CA PRO A 63 -0.76 12.49 -24.09
C PRO A 63 -0.33 11.04 -23.84
N HIS A 64 0.42 10.81 -22.77
CA HIS A 64 0.69 9.48 -22.24
C HIS A 64 -0.19 9.16 -21.05
N HIS A 65 -0.33 7.87 -20.76
CA HIS A 65 -1.15 7.41 -19.64
C HIS A 65 -0.62 6.12 -19.01
N GLY A 66 -0.81 6.02 -17.70
CA GLY A 66 -0.65 4.80 -16.92
C GLY A 66 -2.01 4.28 -16.44
N THR A 67 -2.15 2.96 -16.30
CA THR A 67 -3.36 2.34 -15.75
C THR A 67 -3.02 1.42 -14.58
N ALA A 68 -3.79 1.50 -13.50
CA ALA A 68 -3.68 0.65 -12.33
C ALA A 68 -5.00 -0.05 -12.03
N GLN A 69 -4.95 -1.32 -11.60
CA GLN A 69 -6.13 -2.05 -11.12
C GLN A 69 -6.39 -1.70 -9.66
N VAL A 70 -7.66 -1.48 -9.31
CA VAL A 70 -8.13 -1.18 -7.97
C VAL A 70 -9.19 -2.20 -7.58
N SER A 71 -8.99 -2.82 -6.41
CA SER A 71 -9.94 -3.75 -5.80
C SER A 71 -10.40 -3.20 -4.47
N VAL A 72 -11.71 -2.96 -4.32
CA VAL A 72 -12.31 -2.46 -3.08
C VAL A 72 -13.21 -3.56 -2.49
N ALA A 73 -12.75 -4.16 -1.39
CA ALA A 73 -13.56 -5.09 -0.60
C ALA A 73 -14.47 -4.32 0.36
N ILE A 74 -15.76 -4.62 0.33
CA ILE A 74 -16.76 -3.99 1.20
C ILE A 74 -17.07 -4.98 2.32
N LEU A 75 -16.53 -4.69 3.50
CA LEU A 75 -16.61 -5.59 4.64
C LEU A 75 -17.84 -5.29 5.51
N PRO A 76 -18.39 -6.29 6.22
CA PRO A 76 -19.32 -6.04 7.32
C PRO A 76 -18.76 -5.04 8.34
N GLU A 77 -19.62 -4.22 8.94
CA GLU A 77 -19.22 -3.20 9.92
C GLU A 77 -18.44 -3.78 11.12
N ASN A 78 -18.79 -5.00 11.53
CA ASN A 78 -18.17 -5.70 12.66
C ASN A 78 -16.92 -6.52 12.27
N THR A 79 -16.39 -6.36 11.05
CA THR A 79 -15.18 -7.08 10.64
C THR A 79 -13.95 -6.45 11.30
N PRO A 80 -13.14 -7.21 12.05
CA PRO A 80 -11.93 -6.68 12.66
C PRO A 80 -10.87 -6.42 11.58
N VAL A 81 -10.57 -5.14 11.34
CA VAL A 81 -9.57 -4.71 10.35
C VAL A 81 -8.27 -4.37 11.08
N PRO A 82 -7.14 -5.01 10.74
CA PRO A 82 -5.86 -4.68 11.36
C PRO A 82 -5.52 -3.23 11.00
N ARG A 83 -4.99 -2.48 11.96
CA ARG A 83 -4.54 -1.10 11.74
C ARG A 83 -3.13 -0.97 12.27
N PHE A 84 -2.21 -0.50 11.44
CA PHE A 84 -0.89 -0.14 11.92
C PHE A 84 -0.94 1.13 12.76
N SER A 85 -0.09 1.21 13.79
CA SER A 85 0.03 2.40 14.65
C SER A 85 0.45 3.64 13.86
N ASN A 86 1.21 3.46 12.77
CA ASN A 86 1.64 4.53 11.89
C ASN A 86 1.30 4.22 10.42
N SER A 87 0.93 5.27 9.68
CA SER A 87 0.77 5.21 8.22
C SER A 87 2.12 5.09 7.48
N HIS A 88 3.22 5.44 8.15
CA HIS A 88 4.57 5.36 7.65
C HIS A 88 5.55 4.98 8.78
N TYR A 89 6.45 4.02 8.50
CA TYR A 89 7.54 3.64 9.41
C TYR A 89 8.89 3.98 8.78
N LEU A 90 9.70 4.75 9.50
CA LEU A 90 11.10 4.99 9.17
C LEU A 90 11.98 4.17 10.12
N PHE A 91 12.79 3.29 9.55
CA PHE A 91 13.82 2.55 10.28
C PHE A 91 15.20 2.96 9.80
N VAL A 92 16.10 3.20 10.74
CA VAL A 92 17.52 3.47 10.47
C VAL A 92 18.33 2.32 11.06
N VAL A 93 19.22 1.73 10.26
CA VAL A 93 20.01 0.56 10.66
C VAL A 93 21.45 0.74 10.19
N ALA A 94 22.42 0.40 11.04
CA ALA A 94 23.82 0.45 10.65
C ALA A 94 24.15 -0.66 9.63
N GLU A 95 24.97 -0.34 8.63
CA GLU A 95 25.33 -1.30 7.58
C GLU A 95 26.13 -2.50 8.09
N ASP A 96 26.87 -2.33 9.19
CA ASP A 96 27.68 -3.36 9.84
C ASP A 96 26.87 -4.30 10.74
N CYS A 97 25.54 -4.14 10.80
CA CYS A 97 24.70 -5.01 11.59
C CYS A 97 24.69 -6.45 11.08
N ALA A 98 24.62 -7.41 12.00
CA ALA A 98 24.59 -8.81 11.66
C ALA A 98 23.28 -9.20 10.96
N VAL A 99 23.35 -10.16 10.03
CA VAL A 99 22.16 -10.84 9.51
C VAL A 99 21.40 -11.48 10.67
N GLY A 100 20.08 -11.30 10.71
CA GLY A 100 19.21 -11.72 11.81
C GLY A 100 18.91 -10.61 12.82
N THR A 101 19.55 -9.43 12.71
CA THR A 101 19.23 -8.26 13.54
C THR A 101 17.76 -7.87 13.38
N VAL A 102 17.07 -7.69 14.50
CA VAL A 102 15.72 -7.11 14.52
C VAL A 102 15.86 -5.59 14.51
N ILE A 103 15.38 -4.96 13.44
CA ILE A 103 15.47 -3.51 13.24
C ILE A 103 14.38 -2.78 14.04
N GLY A 104 13.22 -3.41 14.14
CA GLY A 104 12.06 -2.86 14.85
C GLY A 104 10.84 -3.73 14.65
N THR A 105 9.68 -3.23 15.09
CA THR A 105 8.40 -3.95 15.00
C THR A 105 7.34 -3.04 14.40
N LEU A 106 6.63 -3.54 13.40
CA LEU A 106 5.41 -2.89 12.92
C LEU A 106 4.27 -3.25 13.85
N GLN A 107 3.86 -2.28 14.68
CA GLN A 107 2.83 -2.46 15.70
C GLN A 107 1.43 -2.21 15.14
N GLN A 108 0.45 -2.93 15.69
CA GLN A 108 -0.96 -2.65 15.48
C GLN A 108 -1.45 -1.63 16.51
N THR A 109 -2.39 -0.76 16.12
CA THR A 109 -3.10 0.14 17.04
C THR A 109 -4.00 -0.63 17.99
N GLU A 110 -4.63 -1.69 17.48
CA GLU A 110 -5.50 -2.60 18.22
C GLU A 110 -5.01 -4.03 18.01
N ASP A 111 -5.07 -4.85 19.05
CA ASP A 111 -4.58 -6.24 19.00
C ASP A 111 -5.60 -7.14 18.31
N VAL A 112 -5.69 -7.02 16.97
CA VAL A 112 -6.54 -7.90 16.16
C VAL A 112 -5.94 -9.31 16.16
N PRO A 113 -6.70 -10.35 16.55
CA PRO A 113 -6.18 -11.71 16.61
C PRO A 113 -5.89 -12.28 15.21
N ASP A 114 -4.99 -13.26 15.16
CA ASP A 114 -4.63 -14.03 13.97
C ASP A 114 -4.10 -13.21 12.77
N VAL A 115 -3.56 -12.02 13.03
CA VAL A 115 -2.95 -11.18 11.99
C VAL A 115 -1.64 -11.76 11.48
N ARG A 116 -1.48 -11.74 10.16
CA ARG A 116 -0.28 -12.21 9.46
C ARG A 116 0.37 -11.06 8.72
N PHE A 117 1.64 -10.81 9.02
CA PHE A 117 2.43 -9.79 8.35
C PHE A 117 3.16 -10.37 7.13
N SER A 118 3.23 -9.59 6.06
CA SER A 118 3.99 -9.92 4.86
C SER A 118 4.59 -8.66 4.24
N VAL A 119 5.74 -8.82 3.57
CA VAL A 119 6.31 -7.76 2.74
C VAL A 119 5.53 -7.73 1.42
N PHE A 120 5.15 -6.54 0.96
CA PHE A 120 4.37 -6.30 -0.24
C PHE A 120 4.98 -5.16 -1.06
N GLU A 121 4.82 -5.15 -2.39
CA GLU A 121 5.38 -4.10 -3.27
C GLU A 121 6.87 -3.80 -3.01
N ALA A 122 7.66 -4.82 -2.68
CA ALA A 122 9.07 -4.65 -2.38
C ALA A 122 9.94 -4.83 -3.64
N PRO A 123 11.06 -4.08 -3.73
CA PRO A 123 12.11 -4.37 -4.69
C PRO A 123 12.60 -5.83 -4.56
N PRO A 124 12.95 -6.50 -5.68
CA PRO A 124 13.41 -7.89 -5.64
C PRO A 124 14.66 -8.13 -4.77
N ASP A 125 15.47 -7.08 -4.58
CA ASP A 125 16.73 -7.06 -3.83
C ASP A 125 16.57 -6.65 -2.35
N ILE A 126 15.35 -6.63 -1.81
CA ILE A 126 15.11 -6.16 -0.44
C ILE A 126 15.91 -7.00 0.59
N PRO A 127 16.74 -6.37 1.45
CA PRO A 127 17.63 -7.10 2.36
C PRO A 127 16.95 -7.50 3.68
N VAL A 128 15.62 -7.34 3.79
CA VAL A 128 14.85 -7.54 5.02
C VAL A 128 13.63 -8.42 4.79
N THR A 129 13.15 -9.03 5.87
CA THR A 129 11.82 -9.68 5.93
C THR A 129 11.06 -9.16 7.13
N VAL A 130 9.74 -9.36 7.13
CA VAL A 130 8.92 -9.24 8.33
C VAL A 130 8.65 -10.63 8.91
N ASP A 131 8.71 -10.75 10.23
CA ASP A 131 8.23 -11.93 10.95
C ASP A 131 6.70 -12.00 10.88
N ARG A 132 6.19 -13.15 10.44
CA ARG A 132 4.80 -13.31 10.04
C ARG A 132 3.81 -13.13 11.18
N SER A 133 4.14 -13.47 12.42
CA SER A 133 3.22 -13.39 13.57
C SER A 133 3.48 -12.16 14.43
N THR A 134 4.73 -11.69 14.52
CA THR A 134 5.09 -10.62 15.45
C THR A 134 5.26 -9.26 14.81
N GLY A 135 5.32 -9.17 13.48
CA GLY A 135 5.56 -7.91 12.77
C GLY A 135 6.98 -7.37 12.92
N LYS A 136 7.93 -8.16 13.44
CA LYS A 136 9.34 -7.77 13.58
C LYS A 136 10.01 -7.68 12.22
N LEU A 137 10.64 -6.55 11.91
CA LEU A 137 11.45 -6.37 10.71
C LEU A 137 12.87 -6.89 10.97
N ILE A 138 13.35 -7.82 10.15
CA ILE A 138 14.58 -8.59 10.38
C ILE A 138 15.50 -8.50 9.16
N VAL A 139 16.77 -8.21 9.39
CA VAL A 139 17.83 -8.23 8.36
C VAL A 139 18.04 -9.67 7.87
N ARG A 140 17.99 -9.89 6.56
CA ARG A 140 18.16 -11.19 5.91
C ARG A 140 19.40 -11.27 5.03
N GLN A 141 19.95 -10.13 4.62
CA GLN A 141 21.15 -10.04 3.80
C GLN A 141 22.08 -8.96 4.38
N PRO A 142 23.41 -9.08 4.17
CA PRO A 142 24.34 -8.01 4.51
C PRO A 142 23.94 -6.69 3.87
N LEU A 143 24.11 -5.61 4.60
CA LEU A 143 23.82 -4.26 4.17
C LEU A 143 25.10 -3.59 3.65
N ASP A 144 24.94 -2.70 2.68
CA ASP A 144 26.05 -2.04 2.00
C ASP A 144 25.54 -0.68 1.52
N LYS A 145 25.97 0.38 2.21
CA LYS A 145 25.46 1.74 1.97
C LYS A 145 25.84 2.25 0.59
N GLU A 146 27.03 1.90 0.09
CA GLU A 146 27.52 2.28 -1.23
C GLU A 146 26.72 1.64 -2.36
N LYS A 147 26.19 0.43 -2.16
CA LYS A 147 25.28 -0.21 -3.14
C LYS A 147 23.91 0.46 -3.14
N LYS A 148 23.32 0.69 -1.97
CA LYS A 148 21.99 1.28 -1.82
C LYS A 148 21.80 1.79 -0.41
N GLU A 149 21.45 3.06 -0.25
CA GLU A 149 21.23 3.65 1.08
C GLU A 149 19.77 3.51 1.56
N VAL A 150 18.80 3.48 0.64
CA VAL A 150 17.37 3.59 0.96
C VAL A 150 16.53 2.53 0.26
N TRP A 151 15.67 1.86 1.01
CA TRP A 151 14.63 0.96 0.50
C TRP A 151 13.26 1.49 0.91
N ARG A 152 12.33 1.49 -0.05
CA ARG A 152 10.91 1.78 0.18
C ARG A 152 10.09 0.58 -0.28
N PHE A 153 9.21 0.12 0.58
CA PHE A 153 8.35 -1.04 0.35
C PHE A 153 7.11 -0.95 1.25
N ALA A 154 6.10 -1.75 0.95
CA ALA A 154 4.92 -1.87 1.81
C ALA A 154 5.03 -3.10 2.72
N VAL A 155 4.43 -3.02 3.90
CA VAL A 155 4.14 -4.20 4.73
C VAL A 155 2.64 -4.31 4.85
N ARG A 156 2.13 -5.51 4.55
CA ARG A 156 0.71 -5.86 4.62
C ARG A 156 0.44 -6.65 5.89
N ALA A 157 -0.65 -6.32 6.57
CA ALA A 157 -1.21 -7.07 7.68
C ALA A 157 -2.56 -7.64 7.26
N ASP A 158 -2.68 -8.97 7.26
CA ASP A 158 -3.88 -9.71 6.89
C ASP A 158 -4.54 -10.29 8.14
N ALA A 159 -5.80 -9.94 8.40
CA ALA A 159 -6.64 -10.60 9.39
C ALA A 159 -7.56 -11.65 8.73
N THR A 160 -8.46 -12.22 9.52
CA THR A 160 -9.48 -13.15 9.00
C THR A 160 -10.52 -12.41 8.16
N GLY A 161 -11.13 -13.09 7.19
CA GLY A 161 -12.25 -12.54 6.41
C GLY A 161 -11.88 -11.46 5.39
N GLU A 162 -10.73 -11.60 4.70
CA GLU A 162 -10.22 -10.69 3.64
C GLU A 162 -9.84 -9.27 4.10
N ALA A 163 -10.02 -8.95 5.39
CA ALA A 163 -9.61 -7.69 5.96
C ALA A 163 -8.08 -7.58 6.00
N HIS A 164 -7.57 -6.53 5.36
CA HIS A 164 -6.14 -6.26 5.36
C HIS A 164 -5.88 -4.76 5.35
N THR A 165 -4.70 -4.40 5.83
CA THR A 165 -4.17 -3.05 5.72
C THR A 165 -2.71 -3.10 5.28
N MET A 166 -2.20 -1.99 4.81
CA MET A 166 -0.80 -1.83 4.47
C MET A 166 -0.25 -0.54 5.03
N THR A 167 1.05 -0.53 5.31
CA THR A 167 1.80 0.66 5.70
C THR A 167 3.07 0.76 4.88
N THR A 168 3.54 1.98 4.65
CA THR A 168 4.79 2.22 3.93
C THR A 168 5.97 2.17 4.89
N VAL A 169 7.00 1.41 4.54
CA VAL A 169 8.26 1.34 5.27
C VAL A 169 9.36 2.01 4.45
N THR A 170 10.14 2.87 5.10
CA THR A 170 11.43 3.33 4.60
C THR A 170 12.52 2.79 5.51
N LEU A 171 13.42 2.01 4.93
CA LEU A 171 14.65 1.56 5.57
C LEU A 171 15.81 2.40 5.06
N ARG A 172 16.60 2.97 5.97
CA ARG A 172 17.78 3.79 5.66
C ARG A 172 19.02 3.28 6.40
N LEU A 173 20.17 3.32 5.72
CA LEU A 173 21.49 2.95 6.25
C LEU A 173 22.29 4.17 6.70
#